data_AF-A0A6I4UHW3-F1
#
_entry.id   AF-A0A6I4UHW3-F1
#
_cell.length_a   1.000
_cell.length_b   1.000
_cell.length_c   1.000
_cell.angle_alpha   90.00
_cell.angle_beta   90.00
_cell.angle_gamma   90.00
#
_symmetry.space_group_name_H-M   'P 1'
#
loop_
_entity.id
_entity.type
_entity.pdbx_description
1 polymer ?
#
loop_
_entity_poly.entity_id
_entity_poly.type
_entity_poly.pdbx_seq_one_letter_code
_entity_poly.pdbx_strand_id
1 'polypeptide(L)'
;MWHLAHRGHADAMIELADWFCGDDAAKDVGKPSEAFSAAGLYYRAYRKRNARAARNMAISCFNRSDMAGYRCWLTRAAKAGDTESARDLRYFETRLWHGAARRIGRLRPVQKRDGFL
;
A
#
# COMPACT_ATOMS: atom_id res chain seq x y z
N MET A 1 15.63 2.83 -17.68
CA MET A 1 14.50 2.95 -16.73
C MET A 1 14.27 4.39 -16.27
N TRP A 2 15.28 5.07 -15.71
CA TRP A 2 15.21 6.47 -15.24
C TRP A 2 14.61 7.46 -16.25
N HIS A 3 15.12 7.51 -17.49
CA HIS A 3 14.62 8.45 -18.50
C HIS A 3 13.13 8.22 -18.84
N LEU A 4 12.62 6.99 -18.75
CA LEU A 4 11.21 6.67 -18.98
C LEU A 4 10.34 7.12 -17.80
N ALA A 5 10.83 6.95 -16.57
CA ALA A 5 10.16 7.46 -15.38
C ALA A 5 10.05 9.00 -15.43
N HIS A 6 11.11 9.71 -15.84
CA HIS A 6 11.08 11.16 -16.08
C HIS A 6 10.07 11.58 -17.16
N ARG A 7 9.95 10.79 -18.22
CA ARG A 7 8.95 11.01 -19.30
C ARG A 7 7.52 10.67 -18.90
N GLY A 8 7.28 10.17 -17.69
CA GLY A 8 5.93 9.95 -17.20
C GLY A 8 5.39 8.53 -17.43
N HIS A 9 6.22 7.56 -17.78
CA HIS A 9 5.78 6.17 -17.96
C HIS A 9 5.53 5.51 -16.59
N ALA A 10 4.29 5.10 -16.34
CA ALA A 10 3.87 4.61 -15.02
C ALA A 10 4.60 3.32 -14.61
N ASP A 11 4.78 2.38 -15.52
CA ASP A 11 5.47 1.12 -15.20
C ASP A 11 6.95 1.37 -14.89
N ALA A 12 7.62 2.26 -15.64
CA ALA A 12 8.99 2.64 -15.34
C ALA A 12 9.15 3.36 -13.98
N MET A 13 8.13 4.12 -13.55
CA MET A 13 8.12 4.70 -12.20
C MET A 13 7.99 3.62 -11.13
N ILE A 14 7.14 2.62 -11.34
CA ILE A 14 6.94 1.50 -10.40
C ILE A 14 8.22 0.68 -10.28
N GLU A 15 8.82 0.29 -11.40
CA GLU A 15 10.04 -0.52 -11.37
C GLU A 15 11.21 0.25 -10.74
N LEU A 16 11.31 1.56 -10.98
CA LEU A 16 12.31 2.41 -10.30
C LEU A 16 12.05 2.53 -8.80
N ALA A 17 10.77 2.63 -8.39
CA ALA A 17 10.38 2.67 -6.98
C ALA A 17 10.62 1.32 -6.28
N ASP A 18 10.31 0.21 -6.95
CA ASP A 18 10.59 -1.16 -6.49
C ASP A 18 12.10 -1.32 -6.28
N TRP A 19 12.94 -0.81 -7.19
CA TRP A 19 14.40 -0.79 -7.05
C TRP A 19 14.88 0.01 -5.83
N PHE A 20 14.32 1.19 -5.57
CA PHE A 20 14.65 1.96 -4.35
C PHE A 20 14.24 1.25 -3.06
N CYS A 21 13.22 0.39 -3.10
CA CYS A 21 12.76 -0.38 -1.95
C CYS A 21 13.46 -1.75 -1.80
N GLY A 22 14.22 -2.22 -2.80
CA GLY A 22 14.71 -3.59 -2.92
C GLY A 22 15.98 -3.90 -2.11
N ASP A 23 16.83 -2.91 -1.87
CA ASP A 23 17.96 -3.03 -0.92
C ASP A 23 17.45 -2.78 0.51
N ASP A 24 18.22 -3.11 1.56
CA ASP A 24 17.89 -2.96 3.01
C ASP A 24 17.37 -1.55 3.46
N ALA A 25 17.24 -0.62 2.50
CA ALA A 25 16.52 0.65 2.52
C ALA A 25 14.99 0.56 2.70
N ALA A 26 14.39 -0.62 2.87
CA ALA A 26 12.95 -0.84 3.13
C ALA A 26 12.35 0.03 4.28
N LYS A 27 13.18 0.71 5.07
CA LYS A 27 12.76 1.64 6.12
C LYS A 27 12.26 2.98 5.59
N ASP A 28 12.75 3.47 4.44
CA ASP A 28 12.37 4.79 3.95
C ASP A 28 11.92 4.82 2.50
N VAL A 29 10.60 4.66 2.33
CA VAL A 29 9.90 4.86 1.05
C VAL A 29 9.82 6.36 0.69
N GLY A 30 10.18 7.25 1.61
CA GLY A 30 10.11 8.71 1.47
C GLY A 30 8.68 9.24 1.45
N LYS A 31 8.54 10.51 1.03
CA LYS A 31 7.25 11.22 1.00
C LYS A 31 6.65 11.26 -0.40
N PRO A 32 5.31 11.19 -0.55
CA PRO A 32 4.66 11.37 -1.86
C PRO A 32 4.96 12.71 -2.57
N SER A 33 5.38 13.74 -1.82
CA SER A 33 5.77 15.05 -2.35
C SER A 33 7.16 15.04 -3.00
N GLU A 34 8.03 14.10 -2.63
CA GLU A 34 9.40 14.00 -3.14
C GLU A 34 9.40 13.26 -4.47
N ALA A 35 9.76 13.94 -5.57
CA ALA A 35 9.56 13.41 -6.92
C ALA A 35 10.32 12.10 -7.21
N PHE A 36 11.45 11.88 -6.54
CA PHE A 36 12.33 10.72 -6.72
C PHE A 36 12.39 9.82 -5.48
N SER A 37 11.47 9.97 -4.53
CA SER A 37 11.26 8.92 -3.54
C SER A 37 10.42 7.79 -4.12
N ALA A 38 10.52 6.59 -3.57
CA ALA A 38 9.63 5.50 -3.95
C ALA A 38 8.14 5.89 -3.77
N ALA A 39 7.81 6.59 -2.68
CA ALA A 39 6.46 7.07 -2.41
C ALA A 39 5.97 8.07 -3.47
N GLY A 40 6.83 8.99 -3.92
CA GLY A 40 6.49 9.95 -4.96
C GLY A 40 6.31 9.31 -6.32
N LEU A 41 7.16 8.34 -6.66
CA LEU A 41 7.04 7.56 -7.90
C LEU A 41 5.75 6.73 -7.93
N TYR A 42 5.46 5.98 -6.86
CA TYR A 42 4.18 5.26 -6.75
C TYR A 42 2.98 6.21 -6.78
N TYR A 43 3.03 7.34 -6.07
CA TYR A 43 1.93 8.30 -6.07
C TYR A 43 1.64 8.82 -7.49
N ARG A 44 2.67 9.17 -8.25
CA ARG A 44 2.54 9.64 -9.64
C ARG A 44 2.04 8.55 -10.58
N ALA A 45 2.54 7.32 -10.43
CA ALA A 45 2.03 6.17 -11.19
C ALA A 45 0.56 5.88 -10.87
N TYR A 46 0.16 5.95 -9.60
CA TYR A 46 -1.23 5.83 -9.18
C TYR A 46 -2.12 6.93 -9.78
N ARG A 47 -1.66 8.18 -9.80
CA ARG A 47 -2.37 9.30 -10.46
C ARG A 47 -2.61 9.06 -11.95
N LYS A 48 -1.81 8.20 -12.58
CA LYS A 48 -1.97 7.70 -13.95
C LYS A 48 -2.82 6.43 -14.05
N ARG A 49 -3.64 6.14 -13.02
CA ARG A 49 -4.56 4.98 -12.92
C ARG A 49 -3.87 3.62 -12.81
N ASN A 50 -2.58 3.57 -12.46
CA ASN A 50 -1.93 2.29 -12.22
C ASN A 50 -2.29 1.78 -10.80
N ALA A 51 -3.08 0.71 -10.73
CA ALA A 51 -3.55 0.14 -9.47
C ALA A 51 -2.42 -0.58 -8.69
N ARG A 52 -1.44 -1.17 -9.39
CA ARG A 52 -0.25 -1.81 -8.78
C ARG A 52 0.53 -0.80 -7.93
N ALA A 53 0.66 0.44 -8.39
CA ALA A 53 1.34 1.49 -7.61
C ALA A 53 0.66 1.78 -6.26
N ALA A 54 -0.68 1.83 -6.24
CA ALA A 54 -1.42 2.02 -4.99
C ALA A 54 -1.29 0.81 -4.06
N ARG A 55 -1.23 -0.40 -4.61
CA ARG A 55 -0.98 -1.63 -3.85
C ARG A 55 0.44 -1.64 -3.25
N ASN A 56 1.47 -1.27 -3.99
CA ASN A 56 2.84 -1.18 -3.46
C ASN A 56 2.97 -0.15 -2.33
N MET A 57 2.23 0.97 -2.42
CA MET A 57 2.09 1.92 -1.30
C MET A 57 1.41 1.29 -0.09
N ALA A 58 0.38 0.46 -0.29
CA ALA A 58 -0.27 -0.25 0.79
C ALA A 58 0.71 -1.19 1.51
N ILE A 59 1.46 -2.01 0.76
CA ILE A 59 2.48 -2.92 1.30
C ILE A 59 3.56 -2.14 2.06
N SER A 60 3.99 -1.00 1.52
CA SER A 60 4.95 -0.10 2.19
C SER A 60 4.45 0.43 3.54
N CYS A 61 3.16 0.77 3.64
CA CYS A 61 2.55 1.15 4.92
C CYS A 61 2.47 -0.05 5.89
N PHE A 62 2.09 -1.24 5.39
CA PHE A 62 2.03 -2.45 6.19
C PHE A 62 3.40 -2.81 6.80
N ASN A 63 4.47 -2.78 6.00
CA ASN A 63 5.84 -3.08 6.45
C ASN A 63 6.32 -2.11 7.55
N ARG A 64 5.83 -0.86 7.54
CA ARG A 64 6.10 0.16 8.57
C ARG A 64 5.10 0.15 9.73
N SER A 65 4.24 -0.85 9.81
CA SER A 65 3.16 -0.95 10.82
C SER A 65 2.15 0.21 10.79
N ASP A 66 2.08 0.96 9.69
CA ASP A 66 1.09 2.02 9.43
C ASP A 66 -0.20 1.40 8.87
N MET A 67 -1.05 0.91 9.78
CA MET A 67 -2.31 0.25 9.39
C MET A 67 -3.35 1.21 8.82
N ALA A 68 -3.31 2.49 9.21
CA ALA A 68 -4.20 3.51 8.67
C ALA A 68 -3.86 3.81 7.20
N GLY A 69 -2.56 4.01 6.91
CA GLY A 69 -2.06 4.15 5.55
C GLY A 69 -2.30 2.89 4.73
N TYR A 70 -2.08 1.69 5.29
CA TYR A 70 -2.35 0.43 4.61
C TYR A 70 -3.81 0.33 4.15
N ARG A 71 -4.77 0.58 5.05
CA ARG A 71 -6.20 0.59 4.71
C ARG A 71 -6.54 1.65 3.67
N CYS A 72 -5.98 2.84 3.80
CA CYS A 72 -6.21 3.95 2.87
C CYS A 72 -5.77 3.58 1.44
N TRP A 73 -4.57 3.01 1.32
CA TRP A 73 -4.00 2.64 0.03
C TRP A 73 -4.64 1.39 -0.58
N LEU A 74 -5.01 0.39 0.23
CA LEU A 74 -5.85 -0.73 -0.23
C LEU A 74 -7.17 -0.23 -0.83
N THR A 75 -7.83 0.74 -0.17
CA THR A 75 -9.08 1.33 -0.67
C THR A 75 -8.86 2.02 -2.02
N ARG A 76 -7.74 2.72 -2.19
CA ARG A 76 -7.38 3.39 -3.45
C ARG A 76 -7.06 2.38 -4.57
N ALA A 77 -6.34 1.32 -4.26
CA ALA A 77 -6.01 0.26 -5.20
C ALA A 77 -7.26 -0.50 -5.65
N ALA A 78 -8.14 -0.87 -4.71
CA ALA A 78 -9.43 -1.50 -5.00
C ALA A 78 -10.31 -0.62 -5.90
N LYS A 79 -10.41 0.69 -5.60
CA LYS A 79 -11.13 1.66 -6.46
C LYS A 79 -10.51 1.83 -7.85
N ALA A 80 -9.21 1.52 -8.00
CA ALA A 80 -8.50 1.55 -9.28
C ALA A 80 -8.58 0.20 -10.02
N GLY A 81 -9.26 -0.81 -9.47
CA GLY A 81 -9.47 -2.11 -10.12
C GLY A 81 -8.58 -3.25 -9.62
N ASP A 82 -7.75 -3.05 -8.59
CA ASP A 82 -6.94 -4.13 -8.02
C ASP A 82 -7.82 -5.07 -7.16
N THR A 83 -8.14 -6.23 -7.72
CA THR A 83 -9.05 -7.21 -7.09
C THR A 83 -8.45 -7.85 -5.84
N GLU A 84 -7.13 -7.96 -5.77
CA GLU A 84 -6.43 -8.48 -4.59
C GLU A 84 -6.53 -7.48 -3.44
N SER A 85 -6.31 -6.19 -3.68
CA SER A 85 -6.53 -5.16 -2.67
C SER A 85 -7.99 -5.08 -2.23
N ALA A 86 -8.95 -5.32 -3.12
CA ALA A 86 -10.36 -5.41 -2.75
C ALA A 86 -10.64 -6.60 -1.82
N ARG A 87 -10.01 -7.75 -2.09
CA ARG A 87 -10.05 -8.94 -1.23
C ARG A 87 -9.41 -8.65 0.13
N ASP A 88 -8.23 -8.06 0.14
CA ASP A 88 -7.50 -7.69 1.36
C ASP A 88 -8.27 -6.67 2.18
N LEU A 89 -8.97 -5.71 1.56
CA LEU A 89 -9.83 -4.76 2.26
C LEU A 89 -11.05 -5.45 2.90
N ARG A 90 -11.64 -6.43 2.21
CA ARG A 90 -12.80 -7.18 2.68
C ARG A 90 -12.48 -7.99 3.94
N TYR A 91 -11.31 -8.61 3.99
CA TYR A 91 -10.88 -9.38 5.16
C TYR A 91 -10.17 -8.51 6.21
N PHE A 92 -9.35 -7.58 5.73
CA PHE A 92 -8.43 -6.70 6.48
C PHE A 92 -7.91 -7.39 7.73
N GLU A 93 -7.19 -8.50 7.52
CA GLU A 93 -6.80 -9.36 8.63
C GLU A 93 -5.60 -8.79 9.37
N THR A 94 -5.74 -8.73 10.69
CA THR A 94 -4.60 -8.66 11.61
C THR A 94 -4.55 -9.97 12.37
N ARG A 95 -3.38 -10.37 12.88
CA ARG A 95 -3.25 -11.57 13.75
C ARG A 95 -4.06 -11.48 15.06
N LEU A 96 -4.63 -10.31 15.36
CA LEU A 96 -5.43 -10.06 16.56
C LEU A 96 -6.92 -10.34 16.32
N TRP A 97 -7.61 -10.83 17.37
CA TRP A 97 -9.07 -10.87 17.43
C TRP A 97 -9.67 -9.47 17.31
N HIS A 98 -10.90 -9.37 16.79
CA HIS A 98 -11.57 -8.09 16.52
C HIS A 98 -11.55 -7.11 17.71
N GLY A 99 -11.89 -7.59 18.90
CA GLY A 99 -11.90 -6.77 20.12
C GLY A 99 -10.50 -6.28 20.53
N ALA A 100 -9.45 -7.09 20.34
CA ALA A 100 -8.08 -6.72 20.63
C ALA A 100 -7.53 -5.73 19.58
N ALA A 101 -7.85 -5.96 18.30
CA ALA A 101 -7.49 -5.05 17.21
C ALA A 101 -8.12 -3.67 17.39
N ARG A 102 -9.40 -3.61 17.85
CA ARG A 102 -10.08 -2.35 18.21
C ARG A 102 -9.35 -1.58 19.31
N ARG A 103 -8.92 -2.28 20.38
CA ARG A 103 -8.24 -1.66 21.54
C ARG A 103 -6.93 -0.95 21.18
N ILE A 104 -6.23 -1.42 20.14
CA ILE A 104 -4.96 -0.83 19.70
C ILE A 104 -5.11 0.03 18.42
N GLY A 105 -6.33 0.45 18.08
CA GLY A 105 -6.59 1.32 16.92
C GLY A 105 -6.40 0.63 15.56
N ARG A 106 -6.34 -0.70 15.51
CA ARG A 106 -6.23 -1.51 14.29
C ARG A 106 -7.55 -2.18 13.93
N LEU A 107 -8.67 -1.49 14.15
CA LEU A 107 -10.01 -2.04 13.93
C LEU A 107 -10.13 -2.64 12.53
N ARG A 108 -10.72 -3.83 12.45
CA ARG A 108 -10.95 -4.59 11.23
C ARG A 108 -12.41 -5.04 11.16
N PRO A 109 -12.94 -5.44 9.99
CA PRO A 109 -14.26 -6.07 9.90
C PRO A 109 -14.33 -7.32 10.79
N VAL A 110 -15.48 -7.56 11.43
CA VAL A 110 -15.74 -8.79 12.19
C VAL A 110 -15.67 -9.98 11.24
N GLN A 111 -14.91 -11.01 11.62
CA GLN A 111 -14.80 -12.26 10.86
C GLN A 111 -15.50 -13.41 11.59
N LYS A 112 -15.82 -14.49 10.87
CA LYS A 112 -16.44 -15.70 11.44
C LYS A 112 -15.69 -16.24 12.67
N ARG A 113 -14.35 -16.12 12.68
CA ARG A 113 -13.50 -16.57 13.80
C ARG A 113 -13.66 -15.75 15.09
N ASP A 114 -14.20 -14.54 15.01
CA ASP A 114 -14.38 -13.66 16.17
C ASP A 114 -15.67 -14.01 16.96
N GLY A 115 -16.51 -14.93 16.46
CA GLY A 115 -17.77 -15.35 17.08
C GLY A 115 -17.67 -16.57 18.00
N PHE A 116 -16.50 -17.19 18.11
CA PHE A 116 -16.23 -18.23 19.10
C PHE A 116 -15.68 -17.56 20.37
N LEU A 117 -16.57 -17.25 21.31
CA LEU A 117 -16.25 -16.92 22.69
C LEU A 117 -16.57 -18.11 23.58
#